data_AF-A0A358DE54-F1
#
_entry.id   AF-A0A358DE54-F1
#
_cell.length_a   1.000
_cell.length_b   1.000
_cell.length_c   1.000
_cell.angle_alpha   90.00
_cell.angle_beta   90.00
_cell.angle_gamma   90.00
#
_symmetry.space_group_name_H-M   'P 1'
#
loop_
_entity.id
_entity.type
_entity.pdbx_description
1 polymer ?
#
loop_
_entity_poly.entity_id
_entity_poly.type
_entity_poly.pdbx_seq_one_letter_code
_entity_poly.pdbx_strand_id
1 'polypeptide(L)' 'CIGCSKCQQACPFEAITIENNLAFIIDDKCRLCRKCVPVCPTNSILELNFPPRKETPPAVKEEATVNA' A
#
# COMPACT_ATOMS: atom_id res chain seq x y z
N CYS A 1 -13.17 1.42 3.90
CA CYS A 1 -12.11 1.58 4.92
C CYS A 1 -12.60 0.94 6.22
N ILE A 2 -11.71 0.37 7.04
CA ILE A 2 -12.07 -0.28 8.32
C ILE A 2 -11.19 0.21 9.50
N GLY A 3 -10.49 1.34 9.34
CA GLY A 3 -9.66 1.91 10.42
C GLY A 3 -8.42 1.09 10.83
N CYS A 4 -8.06 0.02 10.12
CA CYS A 4 -6.97 -0.90 10.53
C CYS A 4 -5.55 -0.31 10.52
N SER A 5 -5.37 0.96 10.14
CA SER A 5 -4.10 1.72 10.16
C SER A 5 -2.91 1.14 9.36
N LYS A 6 -3.10 0.03 8.62
CA LYS A 6 -2.04 -0.56 7.77
C LYS A 6 -1.50 0.41 6.71
N CYS A 7 -2.38 1.21 6.09
CA CYS A 7 -1.98 2.22 5.12
C CYS A 7 -1.14 3.33 5.75
N GLN A 8 -1.48 3.76 6.97
CA GLN A 8 -0.71 4.74 7.74
C GLN A 8 0.70 4.24 8.03
N GLN A 9 0.84 3.01 8.53
CA GLN A 9 2.15 2.39 8.82
C GLN A 9 3.00 2.19 7.55
N ALA A 10 2.37 1.90 6.41
CA ALA A 10 3.07 1.69 5.14
C ALA A 10 3.52 3.01 4.47
N CYS A 11 3.06 4.16 4.94
CA CYS A 11 3.37 5.46 4.34
C CYS A 11 4.70 6.01 4.89
N PRO A 12 5.79 6.07 4.10
CA PRO A 12 7.08 6.59 4.58
C PRO A 12 7.10 8.11 4.75
N PHE A 13 6.04 8.80 4.33
CA PHE A 13 5.92 10.27 4.37
C PHE A 13 4.91 10.74 5.40
N GLU A 14 4.36 9.82 6.21
CA GLU A 14 3.33 10.14 7.22
C GLU A 14 2.14 10.93 6.63
N ALA A 15 1.78 10.62 5.39
CA ALA A 15 0.76 11.33 4.64
C ALA A 15 -0.66 10.79 4.87
N ILE A 16 -0.85 9.87 5.82
CA ILE A 16 -2.14 9.23 6.10
C ILE A 16 -2.42 9.34 7.59
N THR A 17 -3.57 9.87 7.94
CA THR A 17 -4.09 9.91 9.32
C THR A 17 -5.33 9.03 9.43
N ILE A 18 -5.61 8.55 10.64
CA ILE A 18 -6.81 7.77 10.94
C ILE A 18 -7.66 8.56 11.93
N GLU A 19 -8.85 8.94 11.51
CA GLU A 19 -9.81 9.68 12.31
C GLU A 19 -11.19 9.03 12.16
N ASN A 20 -11.91 8.83 13.26
CA ASN A 20 -13.25 8.22 13.24
C ASN A 20 -13.32 6.87 12.47
N ASN A 21 -12.29 6.03 12.63
CA ASN A 21 -12.12 4.74 11.91
C ASN A 21 -12.02 4.86 10.38
N LEU A 22 -11.77 6.06 9.85
CA LEU A 22 -11.56 6.33 8.44
C LEU A 22 -10.14 6.84 8.20
N ALA A 23 -9.63 6.56 7.01
CA ALA A 23 -8.30 6.97 6.61
C ALA A 23 -8.40 8.24 5.78
N PHE A 24 -7.64 9.26 6.15
CA PHE A 24 -7.54 10.54 5.44
C PHE A 24 -6.13 10.69 4.89
N ILE A 25 -6.02 11.04 3.61
CA ILE A 25 -4.74 11.28 2.95
C ILE A 25 -4.50 12.79 2.95
N ILE A 26 -3.39 13.21 3.54
CA ILE A 26 -2.90 14.59 3.50
C ILE A 26 -2.17 14.77 2.16
N ASP A 27 -2.78 15.52 1.26
CA ASP A 27 -2.29 15.82 -0.09
C ASP A 27 -0.89 16.46 -0.09
N ASP A 28 -0.65 17.43 0.79
CA ASP A 28 0.64 18.13 0.91
C ASP A 28 1.83 17.19 1.19
N LYS A 29 1.58 16.10 1.93
CA LYS A 29 2.60 15.10 2.29
C LYS A 29 2.63 13.93 1.32
N CYS A 30 1.54 13.69 0.58
CA CYS A 30 1.44 12.56 -0.33
C CYS A 30 2.39 12.74 -1.54
N ARG A 31 3.26 11.75 -1.77
CA ARG A 31 4.16 11.72 -2.93
C ARG A 31 3.70 10.77 -4.04
N LEU A 32 2.42 10.37 -4.02
CA LEU A 32 1.81 9.47 -5.00
C LEU A 32 2.61 8.16 -5.22
N CYS A 33 3.28 7.67 -4.16
CA CYS A 33 4.16 6.50 -4.23
C CYS A 33 3.39 5.15 -4.27
N ARG A 34 2.08 5.17 -4.00
CA ARG A 34 1.15 4.03 -4.07
C ARG A 34 1.46 2.83 -3.17
N LYS A 35 2.40 2.95 -2.23
CA LYS A 35 2.73 1.89 -1.24
C LYS A 35 1.55 1.52 -0.33
N CYS A 36 0.63 2.44 -0.09
CA CYS A 36 -0.56 2.24 0.74
C CYS A 36 -1.66 1.40 0.06
N VAL A 37 -1.67 1.31 -1.28
CA VAL A 37 -2.69 0.57 -2.05
C VAL A 37 -2.63 -0.95 -1.79
N PRO A 38 -1.51 -1.66 -2.01
CA PRO A 38 -1.46 -3.12 -1.88
C PRO A 38 -1.60 -3.61 -0.44
N VAL A 39 -1.36 -2.77 0.57
CA VAL A 39 -1.49 -3.16 1.99
C VAL A 39 -2.91 -3.02 2.53
N CYS A 40 -3.81 -2.38 1.78
CA CYS A 40 -5.19 -2.14 2.22
C CYS A 40 -6.02 -3.42 2.06
N PRO A 41 -6.46 -4.09 3.15
CA PRO A 41 -7.19 -5.36 3.04
C PRO A 41 -8.59 -5.21 2.44
N THR A 42 -9.12 -3.99 2.42
CA THR A 42 -10.46 -3.67 1.93
C THR A 42 -10.43 -2.91 0.61
N ASN A 43 -9.26 -2.80 -0.04
CA ASN A 43 -9.07 -2.11 -1.32
C ASN A 43 -9.71 -0.70 -1.37
N SER A 44 -9.69 0.01 -0.23
CA SER A 44 -10.36 1.32 -0.11
C SER A 44 -9.55 2.49 -0.66
N ILE A 45 -8.30 2.27 -1.04
CA ILE A 45 -7.42 3.28 -1.65
C ILE A 45 -7.23 2.87 -3.10
N LEU A 46 -7.68 3.72 -4.03
CA LEU A 46 -7.66 3.43 -5.47
C LEU A 46 -6.58 4.24 -6.17
N GLU A 47 -5.93 3.63 -7.17
CA GLU A 47 -4.93 4.27 -8.03
C GLU A 47 -5.53 4.62 -9.41
N LEU A 48 -6.62 5.40 -9.40
CA LEU A 48 -7.26 5.84 -10.64
C LEU A 48 -6.33 6.74 -11.46
N ASN A 49 -6.33 6.55 -12.78
CA ASN A 49 -5.53 7.31 -13.75
C ASN A 49 -4.00 7.20 -13.57
N PHE A 50 -3.51 6.19 -12.86
CA PHE A 50 -2.07 5.89 -12.83
C PHE A 50 -1.65 5.06 -14.03
N PRO A 51 -0.43 5.26 -14.57
CA PRO A 51 0.14 4.34 -15.52
C PRO A 51 0.32 2.95 -14.88
N PRO A 52 0.28 1.87 -15.69
CA PRO A 52 0.48 0.52 -15.19
C PRO A 52 1.80 0.45 -14.41
N ARG A 53 1.80 -0.28 -13.28
CA ARG A 53 3.04 -0.51 -12.53
C ARG A 53 4.00 -1.27 -13.45
N LYS A 54 5.26 -0.82 -13.55
CA LYS A 54 6.31 -1.66 -14.13
C LYS A 54 6.51 -2.84 -13.19
N GLU A 55 5.91 -3.97 -13.53
CA GLU A 55 6.19 -5.25 -12.89
C GLU A 55 7.67 -5.55 -13.13
N THR A 56 8.48 -5.36 -12.09
CA THR A 56 9.79 -6.02 -12.07
C THR A 56 9.49 -7.47 -11.70
N PRO A 57 9.99 -8.48 -12.44
CA PRO A 57 9.76 -9.88 -12.09
C PRO A 57 10.03 -10.06 -10.60
N PRO A 58 9.14 -10.77 -9.87
CA PRO A 58 9.29 -10.92 -8.43
C PRO A 58 10.68 -11.50 -8.18
N ALA A 59 11.46 -10.82 -7.34
CA ALA A 59 12.67 -11.41 -6.78
C ALA A 59 12.26 -12.79 -6.26
N VAL A 60 12.73 -13.82 -6.97
CA VAL A 60 12.48 -15.23 -6.68
C VAL A 60 12.87 -15.42 -5.23
N LYS A 61 11.89 -15.60 -4.36
CA LYS A 61 12.14 -16.19 -3.05
C LYS A 61 12.48 -17.64 -3.35
N GLU A 62 13.74 -17.95 -3.13
CA GLU A 62 14.31 -19.29 -3.04
C GLU A 62 13.51 -20.12 -2.02
N GLU A 63 12.48 -20.82 -2.47
CA GLU A 63 11.92 -21.98 -1.76
C GLU A 63 12.52 -23.24 -2.42
N ALA A 64 13.77 -23.51 -2.04
CA ALA A 64 14.37 -24.82 -2.21
C ALA A 64 13.82 -25.77 -1.12
N THR A 65 12.70 -26.44 -1.39
CA THR A 65 12.38 -27.73 -0.75
C THR A 65 11.87 -28.69 -1.81
N VAL A 66 12.83 -29.36 -2.45
CA VAL A 66 12.62 -30.52 -3.32
C VAL A 66 13.49 -31.65 -2.76
N ASN A 67 12.83 -32.78 -2.45
CA ASN A 67 13.32 -34.15 -2.23
C ASN A 67 13.63 -34.62 -0.80
N ALA A 68 12.69 -35.39 -0.24
CA ALA A 68 12.97 -36.69 0.38
C ALA A 68 11.99 -37.71 -0.20
#